data_AF-A0A963LN65-F1
#
_entry.id   AF-A0A963LN65-F1
#
_cell.length_a   1.000
_cell.length_b   1.000
_cell.length_c   1.000
_cell.angle_alpha   90.00
_cell.angle_beta   90.00
_cell.angle_gamma   90.00
#
_symmetry.space_group_name_H-M   'P 1'
#
loop_
_entity.id
_entity.type
_entity.pdbx_description
1 polymer ?
#
loop_
_entity_poly.entity_id
_entity_poly.type
_entity_poly.pdbx_seq_one_letter_code
_entity_poly.pdbx_strand_id
1 'polypeptide(L)'
;GVINPPAAKKRSHWVRNDGKFPASVDEWIAGAQETPGSWWDDWAAWLKSHAGKQIAAPKDYGKPRSKYKASEPAPGSYVKAKA
;
A
#
# COMPACT_ATOMS: atom_id res chain seq x y z
N GLY A 1 -1.63 -8.17 8.90
CA GLY A 1 -2.57 -7.34 8.13
C GLY A 1 -3.44 -8.23 7.30
N VAL A 2 -4.75 -7.98 7.26
CA VAL A 2 -5.65 -8.78 6.43
C VAL A 2 -5.40 -8.40 4.97
N ILE A 3 -4.94 -9.36 4.17
CA ILE A 3 -4.87 -9.21 2.71
C ILE A 3 -6.31 -9.14 2.21
N ASN A 4 -6.75 -7.94 1.82
CA ASN A 4 -8.11 -7.67 1.38
C ASN A 4 -8.09 -6.84 0.09
N PRO A 5 -7.99 -7.47 -1.09
CA PRO A 5 -8.01 -6.75 -2.36
C PRO A 5 -9.33 -5.98 -2.53
N PRO A 6 -9.33 -4.71 -3.00
CA PRO A 6 -10.54 -3.91 -3.24
C PRO A 6 -11.57 -4.62 -4.12
N ALA A 7 -11.10 -5.35 -5.14
CA ALA A 7 -11.94 -6.11 -6.06
C ALA A 7 -12.84 -7.14 -5.35
N ALA A 8 -12.43 -7.66 -4.19
CA ALA A 8 -13.21 -8.64 -3.45
C ALA A 8 -14.44 -8.03 -2.76
N LYS A 9 -14.46 -6.71 -2.51
CA LYS A 9 -15.55 -5.99 -1.83
C LYS A 9 -16.00 -6.65 -0.51
N LYS A 10 -15.04 -7.19 0.24
CA LYS A 10 -15.29 -7.82 1.56
C LYS A 10 -14.75 -6.95 2.69
N ARG A 11 -15.26 -7.20 3.90
CA ARG A 11 -14.83 -6.59 5.17
C ARG A 11 -15.03 -5.08 5.23
N SER A 12 -14.45 -4.47 6.25
CA SER A 12 -14.43 -3.05 6.56
C SER A 12 -13.09 -2.69 7.23
N HIS A 13 -12.85 -1.40 7.39
CA HIS A 13 -11.73 -0.83 8.14
C HIS A 13 -12.18 0.42 8.88
N TRP A 14 -11.40 0.90 9.85
CA TRP A 14 -11.73 2.10 10.62
C TRP A 14 -10.79 3.23 10.28
N VAL A 15 -11.34 4.42 10.08
CA VAL A 15 -10.57 5.64 9.81
C VAL A 15 -10.98 6.74 10.79
N ARG A 16 -9.99 7.48 11.30
CA ARG A 16 -10.21 8.64 12.16
C ARG A 16 -9.67 9.90 11.48
N ASN A 17 -10.59 10.73 11.00
CA ASN A 17 -10.28 11.90 10.17
C ASN A 17 -10.17 13.22 10.95
N ASP A 18 -10.41 13.22 12.26
CA ASP A 18 -10.34 14.43 13.11
C ASP A 18 -8.91 14.83 13.52
N GLY A 19 -7.90 14.09 13.06
CA GLY A 19 -6.48 14.33 13.38
C GLY A 19 -6.08 14.00 14.82
N LYS A 20 -6.98 13.46 15.64
CA LYS A 20 -6.67 13.11 17.03
C LYS A 20 -6.03 11.73 17.11
N PHE A 21 -4.96 11.64 17.90
CA PHE A 21 -4.26 10.40 18.19
C PHE A 21 -4.09 10.26 19.71
N PRO A 22 -5.14 9.83 20.44
CA PRO A 22 -5.10 9.67 21.89
C PRO A 22 -4.18 8.51 22.32
N ALA A 23 -3.81 8.48 23.59
CA ALA A 23 -2.98 7.41 24.15
C ALA A 23 -3.73 6.07 24.29
N SER A 24 -5.06 6.11 24.47
CA SER A 24 -5.88 4.92 24.61
C SER A 24 -6.44 4.45 23.26
N VAL A 25 -6.38 3.15 23.02
CA VAL A 25 -7.01 2.53 21.84
C VAL A 25 -8.53 2.67 21.86
N ASP A 26 -9.16 2.58 23.03
CA ASP A 26 -10.61 2.70 23.17
C ASP A 26 -11.06 4.12 22.80
N GLU A 27 -10.29 5.12 23.22
CA GLU A 27 -10.52 6.52 22.84
C GLU A 27 -10.29 6.74 21.34
N TRP A 28 -9.32 6.04 20.73
CA TRP A 28 -9.10 6.10 19.28
C TRP A 28 -10.32 5.53 18.53
N ILE A 29 -10.76 4.33 18.90
CA ILE A 29 -11.89 3.61 18.29
C ILE A 29 -13.20 4.39 18.44
N ALA A 30 -13.46 4.98 19.62
CA ALA A 30 -14.67 5.76 19.87
C ALA A 30 -14.84 6.97 18.94
N GLY A 31 -13.73 7.51 18.40
CA GLY A 31 -13.74 8.60 17.42
C GLY A 31 -13.54 8.16 15.97
N ALA A 32 -13.39 6.86 15.71
CA ALA A 32 -13.16 6.33 14.36
C ALA A 32 -14.49 5.95 13.69
N GLN A 33 -14.52 6.04 12.36
CA GLN A 33 -15.66 5.64 11.55
C GLN A 33 -15.34 4.34 10.80
N GLU A 34 -16.27 3.38 10.85
CA GLU A 34 -16.19 2.17 10.03
C GLU A 34 -16.47 2.51 8.56
N THR A 35 -15.55 2.12 7.69
CA THR A 35 -15.59 2.29 6.24
C THR A 35 -15.68 0.91 5.59
N PRO A 36 -16.74 0.63 4.79
CA PRO A 36 -16.88 -0.65 4.10
C PRO A 36 -15.76 -0.87 3.06
N GLY A 37 -15.33 -2.12 2.91
CA GLY A 37 -14.36 -2.51 1.89
C GLY A 37 -12.90 -2.46 2.34
N SER A 38 -11.99 -2.42 1.35
CA SER A 38 -10.56 -2.51 1.57
C SER A 38 -9.96 -1.20 2.06
N TRP A 39 -9.03 -1.29 3.00
CA TRP A 39 -8.20 -0.17 3.44
C TRP A 39 -7.17 0.26 2.37
N TRP A 40 -6.96 -0.54 1.31
CA TRP A 40 -5.99 -0.22 0.25
C TRP A 40 -6.36 1.06 -0.51
N ASP A 41 -7.65 1.33 -0.69
CA ASP A 41 -8.11 2.51 -1.44
C ASP A 41 -7.82 3.81 -0.67
N ASP A 42 -8.05 3.80 0.65
CA ASP A 42 -7.71 4.92 1.55
C ASP A 42 -6.20 5.18 1.56
N TRP A 43 -5.41 4.12 1.71
CA TRP A 43 -3.95 4.24 1.66
C TRP A 43 -3.43 4.72 0.30
N ALA A 44 -4.00 4.22 -0.81
CA ALA A 44 -3.63 4.67 -2.16
C ALA A 44 -3.97 6.15 -2.38
N ALA A 45 -5.10 6.64 -1.85
CA ALA A 45 -5.48 8.04 -1.88
C ALA A 45 -4.49 8.92 -1.10
N TRP A 46 -4.11 8.50 0.11
CA TRP A 46 -3.07 9.17 0.89
C TRP A 46 -1.70 9.17 0.17
N LEU A 47 -1.29 8.03 -0.40
CA LEU A 47 -0.01 7.91 -1.09
C LEU A 47 0.07 8.82 -2.33
N LYS A 48 -1.05 9.01 -3.03
CA LYS A 48 -1.12 9.85 -4.24
C LYS A 48 -0.67 11.30 -3.98
N SER A 49 -0.95 11.88 -2.81
CA SER A 49 -0.48 13.23 -2.48
C SER A 49 1.01 13.31 -2.18
N HIS A 50 1.65 12.17 -1.89
CA HIS A 50 3.07 12.06 -1.56
C HIS A 50 3.92 11.48 -2.70
N ALA A 51 3.31 11.01 -3.80
CA ALA A 51 3.98 10.33 -4.90
C ALA A 51 4.62 11.27 -5.96
N GLY A 52 4.51 12.58 -5.78
CA GLY A 52 5.01 13.57 -6.74
C GLY A 52 4.15 13.68 -8.01
N LYS A 53 4.72 14.25 -9.07
CA LYS A 53 4.02 14.44 -10.35
C LYS A 53 3.95 13.13 -11.13
N GLN A 54 2.85 12.93 -11.85
CA GLN A 54 2.77 11.87 -12.84
C GLN A 54 3.78 12.11 -13.97
N ILE A 55 4.49 11.07 -14.35
CA ILE A 55 5.41 11.04 -15.48
C ILE A 55 5.03 9.90 -16.41
N ALA A 56 5.53 9.92 -17.64
CA ALA A 56 5.39 8.78 -18.54
C ALA A 56 6.04 7.53 -17.91
N ALA A 57 5.36 6.39 -18.01
CA ALA A 57 5.90 5.13 -17.53
C ALA A 57 7.23 4.80 -18.25
N PRO A 58 8.30 4.46 -17.53
CA PRO A 58 9.53 3.96 -18.13
C PRO A 58 9.25 2.73 -19.00
N LYS A 59 9.90 2.64 -20.17
CA LYS A 59 9.69 1.57 -21.14
C LYS A 59 10.39 0.27 -20.77
N ASP A 60 11.45 0.36 -19.96
CA ASP A 60 12.31 -0.75 -19.59
C ASP A 60 12.53 -0.79 -18.07
N TYR A 61 12.80 -1.98 -17.55
CA TYR A 61 13.14 -2.18 -16.13
C TYR A 61 14.62 -1.86 -15.85
N GLY A 62 14.89 -1.30 -14.68
CA GLY A 62 16.24 -0.93 -14.24
C GLY A 62 16.76 0.34 -14.95
N LYS A 63 18.07 0.58 -14.86
CA LYS A 63 18.72 1.72 -15.51
C LYS A 63 19.64 1.23 -16.64
N PRO A 64 19.33 1.55 -17.91
CA PRO A 64 20.17 1.19 -19.06
C PRO A 64 21.61 1.64 -18.88
N ARG A 65 22.57 0.82 -19.32
CA ARG A 65 24.03 1.08 -19.23
C ARG A 65 24.56 1.38 -17.82
N SER A 66 23.87 0.92 -16.78
CA SER A 66 24.35 0.99 -15.39
C SER A 66 24.58 -0.40 -14.81
N LYS A 67 25.05 -0.46 -13.56
CA LYS A 67 25.14 -1.70 -12.77
C LYS A 67 23.77 -2.27 -12.34
N TYR A 68 22.67 -1.54 -12.56
CA TYR A 68 21.31 -1.91 -12.16
C TYR A 68 20.44 -2.28 -13.37
N LYS A 69 20.94 -3.17 -14.23
CA LYS A 69 20.12 -3.77 -15.30
C LYS A 69 19.21 -4.86 -14.70
N ALA A 70 18.08 -5.13 -15.35
CA ALA A 70 17.27 -6.29 -14.99
C ALA A 70 18.12 -7.57 -15.01
N SER A 71 18.07 -8.34 -13.92
CA SER A 71 18.90 -9.53 -13.72
C SER A 71 18.16 -10.81 -14.08
N GLU A 72 17.01 -11.06 -13.43
CA GLU A 72 16.13 -12.19 -13.67
C GLU A 72 14.66 -11.75 -13.59
N PRO A 73 13.72 -12.48 -14.22
CA PRO A 73 12.31 -12.22 -14.05
C PRO A 73 11.87 -12.35 -12.58
N ALA A 74 10.97 -11.47 -12.13
CA ALA A 74 10.28 -11.64 -10.85
C ALA A 74 9.58 -13.03 -10.80
N PRO A 75 9.51 -13.68 -9.63
CA PRO A 75 9.78 -13.16 -8.28
C PRO A 75 11.23 -13.34 -7.81
N GLY A 76 12.14 -13.73 -8.70
CA GLY A 76 13.54 -13.97 -8.39
C GLY A 76 13.81 -15.34 -7.74
N SER A 77 15.09 -15.64 -7.61
CA SER A 77 15.62 -16.90 -7.07
C SER A 77 15.54 -16.98 -5.55
N TYR A 78 15.72 -15.86 -4.85
CA TYR A 78 15.84 -15.83 -3.38
C TYR A 78 14.56 -16.29 -2.68
N VAL A 79 13.37 -15.90 -3.16
CA VAL A 79 12.09 -16.35 -2.60
C VAL A 79 11.82 -17.84 -2.84
N LYS A 80 12.55 -18.48 -3.78
CA LYS A 80 12.42 -19.90 -4.12
C LYS A 80 13.42 -20.78 -3.38
N ALA A 81 14.31 -20.18 -2.58
CA ALA A 81 15.25 -20.91 -1.76
C ALA A 81 14.47 -21.84 -0.81
N LYS A 82 14.91 -23.09 -0.72
CA LYS A 82 14.37 -24.05 0.24
C LYS A 82 15.03 -23.80 1.60
N ALA A 83 14.27 -24.07 2.66
CA ALA A 83 14.80 -24.11 4.02
C ALA A 83 15.83 -25.24 4.18
#